data_AF-A0A2P5C574-F1
#
_entry.id   AF-A0A2P5C574-F1
#
_cell.length_a   1.000
_cell.length_b   1.000
_cell.length_c   1.000
_cell.angle_alpha   90.00
_cell.angle_beta   90.00
_cell.angle_gamma   90.00
#
_symmetry.space_group_name_H-M   'P 1'
#
loop_
_entity.id
_entity.type
_entity.pdbx_description
1 polymer ?
#
loop_
_entity_poly.entity_id
_entity_poly.type
_entity_poly.pdbx_seq_one_letter_code
_entity_poly.pdbx_strand_id
1 'polypeptide(L)'
;MFNPRKPKVAATASSGKLELLRSLGADLAIDYTRENFEDLPEKFDGVYDTVGQAERGLKAVKEGGKVVAIVRSAPPAISFALTSTDSILEKLEPYLESGKVKAVIDPNGQFPFSKTLEAFFLS
;
A
#
# COMPACT_ATOMS: atom_id res chain seq x y z
N MET A 1 -10.70 -14.83 18.47
CA MET A 1 -11.92 -14.04 18.68
C MET A 1 -12.08 -13.09 17.49
N PHE A 2 -13.09 -13.30 16.66
CA PHE A 2 -13.35 -12.54 15.44
C PHE A 2 -13.80 -11.11 15.80
N ASN A 3 -13.09 -10.09 15.29
CA ASN A 3 -13.49 -8.68 15.42
C ASN A 3 -14.17 -8.25 14.10
N PRO A 4 -15.51 -8.15 14.05
CA PRO A 4 -16.26 -7.88 12.82
C PRO A 4 -16.06 -6.47 12.22
N ARG A 5 -15.21 -5.61 12.81
CA ARG A 5 -14.98 -4.22 12.35
C ARG A 5 -13.64 -3.96 11.67
N LYS A 6 -12.70 -4.90 11.63
CA LYS A 6 -11.43 -4.70 10.91
C LYS A 6 -11.62 -5.05 9.43
N PRO A 7 -11.36 -4.14 8.49
CA PRO A 7 -11.32 -4.50 7.08
C PRO A 7 -10.23 -5.56 6.85
N LYS A 8 -10.50 -6.55 6.01
CA LYS A 8 -9.47 -7.48 5.53
C LYS A 8 -8.58 -6.74 4.54
N VAL A 9 -7.26 -6.86 4.71
CA VAL A 9 -6.28 -6.20 3.86
C VAL A 9 -5.54 -7.23 3.02
N ALA A 10 -5.62 -7.09 1.70
CA ALA A 10 -4.71 -7.75 0.77
C ALA A 10 -3.65 -6.75 0.31
N ALA A 11 -2.41 -7.21 0.16
CA ALA A 11 -1.30 -6.39 -0.33
C ALA A 11 -0.45 -7.19 -1.31
N THR A 12 0.11 -6.52 -2.31
CA THR A 12 0.94 -7.14 -3.35
C THR A 12 2.42 -6.78 -3.13
N ALA A 13 3.32 -7.74 -3.33
CA ALA A 13 4.76 -7.50 -3.40
C ALA A 13 5.44 -8.66 -4.15
N SER A 14 6.75 -8.56 -4.39
CA SER A 14 7.53 -9.68 -4.92
C SER A 14 7.73 -10.75 -3.83
N SER A 15 8.05 -11.99 -4.23
CA SER A 15 8.17 -13.15 -3.33
C SER A 15 8.97 -12.88 -2.06
N GLY A 16 10.09 -12.16 -2.17
CA GLY A 16 10.99 -11.87 -1.04
C GLY A 16 10.40 -10.93 0.02
N LYS A 17 9.29 -10.26 -0.26
CA LYS A 17 8.66 -9.27 0.63
C LYS A 17 7.33 -9.76 1.22
N LEU A 18 6.91 -11.00 0.96
CA LEU A 18 5.63 -11.51 1.47
C LEU A 18 5.58 -11.59 3.00
N GLU A 19 6.66 -12.01 3.65
CA GLU A 19 6.74 -12.02 5.11
C GLU A 19 6.70 -10.60 5.70
N LEU A 20 7.30 -9.63 5.02
CA LEU A 20 7.19 -8.23 5.41
C LEU A 20 5.72 -7.77 5.40
N LEU A 21 4.98 -8.03 4.32
CA LEU A 21 3.55 -7.68 4.24
C LEU A 21 2.73 -8.30 5.37
N ARG A 22 2.95 -9.58 5.68
CA ARG A 22 2.28 -10.27 6.79
C ARG A 22 2.63 -9.64 8.14
N SER A 23 3.91 -9.32 8.37
CA SER A 23 4.37 -8.66 9.60
C SER A 23 3.77 -7.26 9.80
N LEU A 24 3.44 -6.57 8.70
CA LEU A 24 2.76 -5.27 8.69
C LEU A 24 1.24 -5.38 8.90
N GLY A 25 0.69 -6.60 8.90
CA GLY A 25 -0.72 -6.86 9.19
C GLY A 25 -1.61 -7.09 7.97
N ALA A 26 -1.04 -7.35 6.79
CA ALA A 26 -1.80 -7.85 5.64
C ALA A 26 -2.38 -9.24 5.98
N ASP A 27 -3.68 -9.40 5.78
CA ASP A 27 -4.38 -10.67 5.97
C ASP A 27 -4.12 -11.62 4.78
N LEU A 28 -3.88 -11.05 3.58
CA LEU A 28 -3.48 -11.78 2.37
C LEU A 28 -2.28 -11.08 1.70
N ALA A 29 -1.13 -11.76 1.65
CA ALA A 29 0.05 -11.29 0.90
C ALA A 29 0.11 -11.99 -0.46
N ILE A 30 0.01 -11.21 -1.54
CA ILE A 30 -0.07 -11.69 -2.92
C ILE A 30 1.28 -11.47 -3.61
N ASP A 31 1.81 -12.51 -4.24
CA ASP A 31 3.03 -12.44 -5.02
C ASP A 31 2.70 -12.05 -6.48
N TYR A 32 2.91 -10.77 -6.82
CA TYR A 32 2.59 -10.29 -8.16
C TYR A 32 3.42 -10.95 -9.26
N THR A 33 4.53 -11.63 -8.91
CA THR A 33 5.38 -12.33 -9.88
C THR A 33 4.85 -13.71 -10.25
N ARG A 34 3.87 -14.22 -9.50
CA ARG A 34 3.32 -15.58 -9.64
C ARG A 34 1.87 -15.57 -10.08
N GLU A 35 1.10 -14.60 -9.62
CA GLU A 35 -0.32 -14.48 -9.93
C GLU A 35 -0.76 -13.02 -10.02
N ASN A 36 -1.83 -12.79 -10.78
CA ASN A 36 -2.44 -11.49 -10.94
C ASN A 36 -3.55 -11.32 -9.91
N PHE A 37 -3.47 -10.28 -9.08
CA PHE A 37 -4.47 -10.01 -8.05
C PHE A 37 -5.86 -9.74 -8.65
N GLU A 38 -5.93 -9.20 -9.87
CA GLU A 38 -7.18 -8.91 -10.55
C GLU A 38 -7.92 -10.16 -11.04
N ASP A 39 -7.20 -11.27 -11.19
CA ASP A 39 -7.73 -12.56 -11.65
C ASP A 39 -8.22 -13.43 -10.49
N LEU A 40 -8.06 -12.98 -9.25
CA LEU A 40 -8.56 -13.68 -8.07
C LEU A 40 -10.09 -13.80 -8.09
N PRO A 41 -10.64 -14.93 -7.61
CA PRO A 41 -12.09 -15.13 -7.54
C PRO A 41 -12.75 -14.19 -6.52
N GLU A 42 -12.04 -13.84 -5.45
CA GLU A 42 -12.48 -12.84 -4.47
C GLU A 42 -12.20 -11.43 -5.01
N LYS A 43 -13.24 -10.58 -5.02
CA LYS A 43 -13.15 -9.18 -5.45
C LYS A 43 -13.11 -8.24 -4.24
N PHE A 44 -12.55 -7.05 -4.44
CA PHE A 44 -12.28 -6.09 -3.37
C PHE A 44 -13.34 -4.96 -3.29
N ASP A 45 -13.63 -4.48 -2.09
CA ASP A 45 -14.50 -3.30 -1.89
C ASP A 45 -13.79 -1.99 -2.29
N GLY A 46 -12.45 -1.98 -2.25
CA GLY A 46 -11.63 -0.91 -2.80
C GLY A 46 -10.18 -1.34 -3.03
N VAL A 47 -9.49 -0.60 -3.91
CA VAL A 47 -8.08 -0.79 -4.24
C VAL A 47 -7.34 0.54 -4.09
N TYR A 48 -6.21 0.51 -3.39
CA TYR A 48 -5.25 1.61 -3.34
C TYR A 48 -4.10 1.33 -4.31
N ASP A 49 -4.03 2.08 -5.41
CA ASP A 49 -2.97 1.98 -6.40
C ASP A 49 -1.81 2.92 -6.06
N THR A 50 -0.67 2.30 -5.77
CA THR A 50 0.60 2.98 -5.46
C THR A 50 1.66 2.78 -6.54
N VAL A 51 1.32 2.07 -7.63
CA VAL A 51 2.26 1.67 -8.69
C VAL A 51 1.86 2.15 -10.08
N GLY A 52 0.72 2.84 -10.21
CA GLY A 52 0.24 3.42 -11.47
C GLY A 52 -0.43 2.40 -12.40
N GLN A 53 -1.11 1.40 -11.82
CA GLN A 53 -1.82 0.34 -12.54
C GLN A 53 -3.32 0.31 -12.16
N ALA A 54 -3.94 1.49 -12.09
CA ALA A 54 -5.33 1.66 -11.67
C ALA A 54 -6.32 0.83 -12.50
N GLU A 55 -6.03 0.57 -13.78
CA GLU A 55 -6.82 -0.29 -14.66
C GLU A 55 -6.90 -1.75 -14.18
N ARG A 56 -5.83 -2.27 -13.57
CA ARG A 56 -5.85 -3.59 -12.93
C ARG A 56 -6.71 -3.57 -11.68
N GLY A 57 -6.59 -2.50 -10.88
CA GLY A 57 -7.45 -2.25 -9.73
C GLY A 57 -8.94 -2.26 -10.11
N LEU A 58 -9.31 -1.62 -11.22
CA LEU A 58 -10.68 -1.55 -11.71
C LEU A 58 -11.27 -2.92 -12.09
N LYS A 59 -10.43 -3.88 -12.52
CA LYS A 59 -10.85 -5.27 -12.78
C LYS A 59 -10.98 -6.11 -11.50
N ALA A 60 -10.32 -5.68 -10.43
CA ALA A 60 -10.26 -6.39 -9.16
C ALA A 60 -11.37 -5.98 -8.18
N VAL A 61 -11.96 -4.79 -8.35
CA VAL A 61 -13.03 -4.31 -7.47
C VAL A 61 -14.39 -4.94 -7.80
N LYS A 62 -15.24 -5.04 -6.77
CA LYS A 62 -16.67 -5.37 -6.90
C LYS A 62 -17.42 -4.23 -7.62
N GLU A 63 -18.64 -4.52 -8.06
CA GLU A 63 -19.56 -3.48 -8.49
C GLU A 63 -19.75 -2.44 -7.37
N GLY A 64 -19.62 -1.15 -7.71
CA GLY A 64 -19.66 -0.04 -6.75
C GLY A 64 -18.38 0.20 -5.96
N GLY A 65 -17.39 -0.69 -6.06
CA GLY A 65 -16.08 -0.55 -5.42
C GLY A 65 -15.28 0.63 -5.98
N LYS A 66 -14.26 1.07 -5.22
CA LYS A 66 -13.48 2.28 -5.54
C LYS A 66 -12.01 1.97 -5.76
N VAL A 67 -11.42 2.61 -6.76
CA VAL A 67 -9.97 2.61 -6.98
C VAL A 67 -9.46 4.02 -6.68
N VAL A 68 -8.52 4.11 -5.76
CA VAL A 68 -7.86 5.36 -5.37
C VAL A 68 -6.38 5.25 -5.75
N ALA A 69 -5.89 6.16 -6.59
CA ALA A 69 -4.53 6.11 -7.12
C ALA A 69 -3.74 7.35 -6.71
N ILE A 70 -2.49 7.17 -6.29
CA ILE A 70 -1.59 8.31 -5.99
C ILE A 70 -0.84 8.81 -7.24
N VAL A 71 -0.72 7.95 -8.25
CA VAL A 71 -0.30 8.34 -9.60
C VAL A 71 -1.53 8.89 -10.32
N ARG A 72 -1.37 9.97 -11.10
CA ARG A 72 -2.48 10.55 -11.87
C ARG A 72 -3.09 9.48 -12.78
N SER A 73 -4.37 9.20 -12.60
CA SER A 73 -5.12 8.19 -13.37
C SER A 73 -6.39 8.79 -13.97
N ALA A 74 -6.85 8.20 -15.07
CA ALA A 74 -8.11 8.57 -15.69
C ALA A 74 -9.31 7.99 -14.92
N PRO A 75 -10.50 8.64 -14.98
CA PRO A 75 -11.74 8.05 -14.48
C PRO A 75 -11.99 6.66 -15.08
N PRO A 76 -12.64 5.74 -14.33
CA PRO A 76 -13.31 5.95 -13.05
C PRO A 76 -12.40 5.88 -11.80
N ALA A 77 -11.09 5.69 -11.96
CA ALA A 77 -10.15 5.76 -10.83
C ALA A 77 -10.07 7.18 -10.27
N ILE A 78 -10.00 7.30 -8.95
CA ILE A 78 -9.93 8.56 -8.24
C ILE A 78 -8.46 8.90 -8.02
N SER A 79 -7.97 9.94 -8.70
CA SER A 79 -6.64 10.48 -8.43
C SER A 79 -6.66 11.17 -7.07
N PHE A 80 -5.78 10.74 -6.18
CA PHE A 80 -5.66 11.26 -4.82
C PHE A 80 -4.29 11.89 -4.63
N ALA A 81 -4.30 13.21 -4.46
CA ALA A 81 -3.13 13.99 -4.12
C ALA A 81 -3.22 14.45 -2.66
N LEU A 82 -2.13 14.33 -1.93
CA LEU A 82 -2.00 14.81 -0.56
C LEU A 82 -0.92 15.88 -0.49
N THR A 83 -1.24 16.98 0.20
CA THR A 83 -0.25 17.91 0.72
C THR A 83 -0.05 17.58 2.18
N SER A 84 1.19 17.33 2.61
CA SER A 84 1.48 17.11 4.02
C SER A 84 1.30 18.43 4.78
N THR A 85 0.34 18.45 5.71
CA THR A 85 0.09 19.59 6.61
C THR A 85 0.27 19.17 8.07
N ASP A 86 0.47 20.14 8.93
CA ASP A 86 0.43 20.01 10.40
C ASP A 86 -0.81 19.25 10.88
N SER A 87 -1.98 19.65 10.42
CA SER A 87 -3.27 19.05 10.75
C SER A 87 -3.42 17.58 10.32
N ILE A 88 -2.67 17.12 9.31
CA ILE A 88 -2.62 15.68 8.97
C ILE A 88 -1.71 14.96 9.96
N LEU A 89 -0.58 15.55 10.32
CA LEU A 89 0.38 14.95 11.24
C LEU A 89 -0.22 14.83 12.66
N GLU A 90 -0.93 15.85 13.13
CA GLU A 90 -1.69 15.82 14.40
C GLU A 90 -2.71 14.66 14.44
N LYS A 91 -3.33 14.33 13.30
CA LYS A 91 -4.24 13.18 13.21
C LYS A 91 -3.51 11.83 13.26
N LEU A 92 -2.25 11.78 12.85
CA LEU A 92 -1.42 10.56 12.85
C LEU A 92 -0.72 10.32 14.18
N GLU A 93 -0.41 11.38 14.93
CA GLU A 93 0.28 11.35 16.23
C GLU A 93 -0.20 10.23 17.18
N PRO A 94 -1.49 10.10 17.52
CA PRO A 94 -1.92 9.05 18.46
C PRO A 94 -1.67 7.62 17.95
N TYR A 95 -1.59 7.42 16.64
CA TYR A 95 -1.27 6.12 16.04
C TYR A 95 0.23 5.83 16.05
N LEU A 96 1.05 6.86 15.91
CA LEU A 96 2.50 6.79 16.02
C LEU A 96 2.91 6.53 17.48
N GLU A 97 2.37 7.31 18.42
CA GLU A 97 2.65 7.15 19.87
C GLU A 97 2.22 5.78 20.41
N SER A 98 1.05 5.30 19.97
CA SER A 98 0.58 3.96 20.36
C SER A 98 1.28 2.82 19.62
N GLY A 99 2.13 3.11 18.64
CA GLY A 99 2.80 2.12 17.80
C GLY A 99 1.87 1.33 16.89
N LYS A 100 0.61 1.75 16.71
CA LYS A 100 -0.33 1.17 15.73
C LYS A 100 0.12 1.45 14.29
N VAL A 101 0.75 2.59 14.08
CA VAL A 101 1.46 2.94 12.85
C VAL A 101 2.95 3.02 13.19
N LYS A 102 3.79 2.37 12.37
CA LYS A 102 5.24 2.34 12.55
C LYS A 102 5.92 2.68 11.23
N ALA A 103 6.91 3.56 11.29
CA ALA A 103 7.85 3.71 10.18
C ALA A 103 8.79 2.49 10.18
N VAL A 104 8.75 1.71 9.11
CA VAL A 104 9.69 0.60 8.90
C VAL A 104 10.81 1.08 8.00
N ILE A 105 12.00 1.21 8.58
CA ILE A 105 13.20 1.63 7.87
C ILE A 105 13.89 0.39 7.32
N ASP A 106 14.24 0.40 6.03
CA ASP A 106 15.04 -0.66 5.44
C ASP A 106 16.42 -0.70 6.11
N PRO A 107 16.80 -1.81 6.78
CA PRO A 107 18.10 -1.92 7.42
C PRO A 107 19.26 -1.80 6.43
N ASN A 108 19.06 -2.12 5.15
CA ASN A 108 20.07 -1.99 4.11
C ASN A 108 19.98 -0.64 3.36
N GLY A 109 18.97 0.18 3.66
CA GLY A 109 18.68 1.44 2.98
C GLY A 109 19.32 2.67 3.63
N GLN A 110 20.22 2.49 4.61
CA GLN A 110 20.86 3.60 5.31
C GLN A 110 22.14 4.02 4.60
N PHE A 111 22.17 5.25 4.10
CA PHE A 111 23.32 5.82 3.42
C PHE A 111 23.73 7.15 4.06
N PRO A 112 25.04 7.45 4.18
CA PRO A 112 25.47 8.79 4.53
C PRO A 112 25.06 9.77 3.42
N PHE A 113 24.81 11.03 3.79
CA PHE A 113 24.38 12.06 2.83
C PHE A 113 25.32 12.20 1.62
N SER A 114 26.62 11.98 1.80
CA SER A 114 27.62 11.99 0.72
C SER A 114 27.41 10.92 -0.36
N LYS A 115 26.61 9.89 -0.09
CA LYS A 115 26.25 8.79 -1.00
C LYS A 115 24.84 8.94 -1.60
N THR A 116 24.26 10.15 -1.59
CA THR A 116 22.89 10.38 -2.11
C THR A 116 22.67 9.84 -3.52
N LEU A 117 23.64 9.97 -4.44
CA LEU A 117 23.52 9.44 -5.80
C LEU A 117 23.45 7.91 -5.83
N GLU A 118 24.27 7.23 -5.04
CA GLU A 118 24.25 5.76 -4.91
C GLU A 118 22.92 5.29 -4.33
N ALA A 119 22.43 5.96 -3.28
CA ALA A 119 21.15 5.65 -2.64
C ALA A 119 19.97 5.75 -3.63
N PHE A 120 19.96 6.77 -4.49
CA PHE A 120 18.89 6.98 -5.48
C PHE A 120 18.79 5.83 -6.52
N PHE A 121 19.89 5.19 -6.88
CA PHE A 121 19.88 4.08 -7.85
C PHE A 121 19.59 2.72 -7.21
N LEU A 122 19.62 2.64 -5.87
CA LEU A 122 19.34 1.42 -5.11
C LEU A 122 17.90 1.35 -4.58
N SER A 123 17.17 2.48 -4.60
CA SER A 123 15.78 2.60 -4.15
C SER A 123 14.75 2.24 -5.22
#